data_AF-A0A5E4JBP0-F1
#
_entry.id   AF-A0A5E4JBP0-F1
#
_cell.length_a   1.000
_cell.length_b   1.000
_cell.length_c   1.000
_cell.angle_alpha   90.00
_cell.angle_beta   90.00
_cell.angle_gamma   90.00
#
_symmetry.space_group_name_H-M   'P 1'
#
loop_
_entity.id
_entity.type
_entity.pdbx_description
1 polymer ?
#
loop_
_entity_poly.entity_id
_entity_poly.type
_entity_poly.pdbx_seq_one_letter_code
_entity_poly.pdbx_strand_id
1 'polypeptide(L)'
;MHVLDHFEKEYPEDDRPRKAIAACRRWARTGVFHMADIRKASLSAHAAARKAKAEGHDAACFAARAAGHSVATAHVHTHAFGPSFYALKAVAAADPAHAEADMAREHDWQSRRIPKGLMKIWREWESRRNSPAANAHAS
;
A
#
# COMPACT_ATOMS: atom_id res chain seq x y z
N MET A 1 -5.18 5.23 -5.73
CA MET A 1 -5.14 4.62 -4.40
C MET A 1 -5.69 5.70 -3.48
N HIS A 2 -6.84 5.49 -2.86
CA HIS A 2 -7.53 6.56 -2.15
C HIS A 2 -6.89 6.87 -0.79
N VAL A 3 -6.25 5.90 -0.14
CA VAL A 3 -5.52 6.13 1.12
C VAL A 3 -4.33 7.08 0.97
N LEU A 4 -3.91 7.42 -0.26
CA LEU A 4 -2.82 8.36 -0.50
C LEU A 4 -3.12 9.75 0.07
N ASP A 5 -4.39 10.14 0.12
CA ASP A 5 -4.83 11.43 0.63
C ASP A 5 -4.44 11.63 2.11
N HIS A 6 -4.31 10.56 2.89
CA HIS A 6 -3.81 10.65 4.27
C HIS A 6 -2.34 11.09 4.34
N PHE A 7 -1.54 10.75 3.34
CA PHE A 7 -0.16 11.24 3.26
C PHE A 7 -0.12 12.68 2.75
N GLU A 8 -0.88 12.98 1.70
CA GLU A 8 -0.84 14.28 1.01
C GLU A 8 -1.41 15.43 1.86
N LYS A 9 -2.31 15.14 2.81
CA LYS A 9 -2.79 16.12 3.78
C LYS A 9 -1.70 16.56 4.77
N GLU A 10 -0.89 15.63 5.26
CA GLU A 10 0.20 15.91 6.20
C GLU A 10 1.45 16.45 5.49
N TYR A 11 1.69 16.01 4.25
CA TYR A 11 2.89 16.34 3.46
C TYR A 11 2.53 16.81 2.05
N PRO A 12 1.89 17.98 1.88
CA PRO A 12 1.41 18.44 0.57
C PRO A 12 2.53 18.64 -0.47
N GLU A 13 3.73 19.01 0.00
CA GLU A 13 4.91 19.26 -0.83
C GLU A 13 5.75 18.00 -1.11
N ASP A 14 5.43 16.86 -0.50
CA ASP A 14 6.17 15.61 -0.70
C ASP A 14 5.46 14.69 -1.70
N ASP A 15 5.90 14.74 -2.95
CA ASP A 15 5.29 13.97 -4.02
C ASP A 15 5.83 12.54 -4.17
N ARG A 16 6.74 12.08 -3.29
CA ARG A 16 7.42 10.78 -3.43
C ARG A 16 6.43 9.61 -3.50
N PRO A 17 5.41 9.48 -2.64
CA PRO A 17 4.42 8.41 -2.75
C PRO A 17 3.56 8.51 -4.03
N ARG A 18 3.15 9.72 -4.42
CA ARG A 18 2.39 9.95 -5.66
C ARG A 18 3.17 9.52 -6.90
N LYS A 19 4.47 9.85 -6.95
CA LYS A 19 5.39 9.42 -8.02
C LYS A 19 5.53 7.89 -8.09
N ALA A 20 5.58 7.20 -6.95
CA ALA A 20 5.60 5.73 -6.93
C ALA A 20 4.35 5.12 -7.58
N ILE A 21 3.16 5.62 -7.24
CA ILE A 21 1.91 5.14 -7.85
C ILE A 21 1.86 5.46 -9.35
N ALA A 22 2.31 6.66 -9.75
CA ALA A 22 2.37 7.04 -11.15
C ALA A 22 3.31 6.12 -11.95
N ALA A 23 4.48 5.77 -11.40
CA ALA A 23 5.41 4.83 -12.00
C ALA A 23 4.81 3.43 -12.14
N CYS A 24 4.16 2.91 -11.08
CA CYS A 24 3.44 1.64 -11.11
C CYS A 24 2.37 1.60 -12.22
N ARG A 25 1.55 2.66 -12.32
CA ARG A 25 0.50 2.77 -13.35
C ARG A 25 1.07 2.87 -14.75
N ARG A 26 2.17 3.59 -14.93
CA ARG A 26 2.86 3.70 -16.23
C ARG A 26 3.35 2.33 -16.67
N TRP A 27 4.01 1.58 -15.79
CA TRP A 27 4.43 0.22 -16.07
C TRP A 27 3.23 -0.67 -16.42
N ALA A 28 2.19 -0.71 -15.59
CA ALA A 28 1.01 -1.54 -15.82
C ALA A 28 0.31 -1.27 -17.16
N ARG A 29 0.34 -0.01 -17.64
CA ARG A 29 -0.27 0.38 -18.92
C ARG A 29 0.61 0.11 -20.14
N THR A 30 1.93 0.23 -19.99
CA THR A 30 2.86 0.23 -21.14
C THR A 30 3.71 -1.03 -21.24
N GLY A 31 3.82 -1.80 -20.15
CA GLY A 31 4.78 -2.88 -20.00
C GLY A 31 6.24 -2.42 -19.88
N VAL A 32 6.52 -1.11 -20.04
CA VAL A 32 7.89 -0.58 -20.02
C VAL A 32 8.40 -0.56 -18.59
N PHE A 33 9.52 -1.25 -18.39
CA PHE A 33 10.10 -1.50 -17.09
C PHE A 33 11.60 -1.16 -17.08
N HIS A 34 11.97 -0.22 -16.22
CA HIS A 34 13.36 0.13 -15.96
C HIS A 34 13.66 -0.13 -14.48
N MET A 35 14.62 -1.02 -14.21
CA MET A 35 14.85 -1.47 -12.84
C MET A 35 15.30 -0.38 -11.88
N ALA A 36 16.15 0.52 -12.38
CA ALA A 36 16.61 1.67 -11.61
C ALA A 36 15.44 2.56 -11.17
N ASP A 37 14.50 2.84 -12.07
CA ASP A 37 13.36 3.73 -11.81
C ASP A 37 12.40 3.12 -10.79
N ILE A 38 12.08 1.83 -10.94
CA ILE A 38 11.17 1.11 -10.04
C ILE A 38 11.75 1.06 -8.62
N ARG A 39 13.04 0.70 -8.48
CA ARG A 39 13.71 0.68 -7.17
C ARG A 39 13.79 2.07 -6.56
N LYS A 40 14.18 3.07 -7.35
CA LYS A 40 14.27 4.47 -6.88
C LYS A 40 12.92 4.98 -6.39
N ALA A 41 11.85 4.76 -7.14
CA ALA A 41 10.50 5.17 -6.76
C ALA A 41 10.00 4.46 -5.49
N SER A 42 10.22 3.14 -5.38
CA SER A 42 9.86 2.36 -4.19
C SER A 42 10.60 2.85 -2.94
N LEU A 43 11.93 2.97 -3.02
CA LEU A 43 12.76 3.40 -1.91
C LEU A 43 12.45 4.84 -1.47
N SER A 44 12.14 5.72 -2.43
CA SER A 44 11.75 7.10 -2.13
C SER A 44 10.44 7.17 -1.36
N ALA A 45 9.43 6.37 -1.74
CA ALA A 45 8.17 6.26 -1.01
C ALA A 45 8.38 5.67 0.40
N HIS A 46 9.26 4.67 0.56
CA HIS A 46 9.60 4.15 1.88
C HIS A 46 10.37 5.15 2.75
N ALA A 47 11.20 6.02 2.16
CA ALA A 47 11.84 7.11 2.90
C ALA A 47 10.81 8.13 3.40
N ALA A 48 9.82 8.48 2.57
CA ALA A 48 8.69 9.31 2.98
C ALA A 48 7.89 8.67 4.13
N ALA A 49 7.64 7.36 4.05
CA ALA A 49 6.97 6.62 5.13
C ALA A 49 7.75 6.66 6.45
N ARG A 50 9.08 6.51 6.40
CA ARG A 50 9.94 6.59 7.61
C ARG A 50 9.88 7.97 8.25
N LYS A 51 9.90 9.03 7.44
CA LYS A 51 9.73 10.42 7.93
C LYS A 51 8.39 10.56 8.65
N ALA A 52 7.29 10.16 7.99
CA ALA A 52 5.95 10.22 8.59
C ALA A 52 5.85 9.46 9.91
N LYS A 53 6.47 8.28 10.00
CA LYS A 53 6.48 7.51 11.26
C LYS A 53 7.25 8.22 12.37
N ALA A 54 8.40 8.83 12.05
CA ALA A 54 9.22 9.53 13.03
C ALA A 54 8.51 10.77 13.61
N GLU A 55 7.62 11.39 12.83
CA GLU A 55 6.83 12.56 13.20
C GLU A 55 5.45 12.19 13.80
N GLY A 56 5.14 10.90 13.95
CA GLY A 56 3.91 10.43 14.60
C GLY A 56 2.68 10.33 13.69
N HIS A 57 2.83 10.51 12.38
CA HIS A 57 1.74 10.45 11.40
C HIS A 57 1.57 9.03 10.84
N ASP A 58 0.96 8.13 11.62
CA ASP A 58 0.85 6.71 11.28
C ASP A 58 0.02 6.43 10.02
N ALA A 59 -1.11 7.12 9.84
CA ALA A 59 -1.93 6.99 8.63
C ALA A 59 -1.14 7.37 7.36
N ALA A 60 -0.40 8.49 7.42
CA ALA A 60 0.48 8.93 6.34
C ALA A 60 1.61 7.92 6.09
N CYS A 61 2.25 7.40 7.15
CA CYS A 61 3.28 6.37 7.03
C CYS A 61 2.77 5.14 6.27
N PHE A 62 1.61 4.61 6.67
CA PHE A 62 1.04 3.43 6.03
C PHE A 62 0.60 3.70 4.58
N ALA A 63 0.04 4.88 4.30
CA ALA A 63 -0.28 5.29 2.93
C ALA A 63 0.97 5.34 2.02
N ALA A 64 2.08 5.89 2.52
CA ALA A 64 3.35 5.91 1.80
C ALA A 64 3.96 4.50 1.62
N ARG A 65 3.82 3.61 2.61
CA ARG A 65 4.22 2.19 2.46
C ARG A 65 3.37 1.45 1.41
N ALA A 66 2.07 1.75 1.33
CA ALA A 66 1.19 1.18 0.30
C ALA A 66 1.63 1.63 -1.11
N ALA A 67 2.03 2.89 -1.26
CA ALA A 67 2.57 3.42 -2.52
C ALA A 67 3.89 2.74 -2.92
N GLY A 68 4.81 2.59 -1.96
CA GLY A 68 6.12 1.93 -2.17
C GLY A 68 5.98 0.47 -2.60
N HIS A 69 5.06 -0.29 -2.01
CA HIS A 69 4.78 -1.67 -2.42
C HIS A 69 4.09 -1.77 -3.79
N SER A 70 3.27 -0.76 -4.14
CA SER A 70 2.56 -0.78 -5.43
C SER A 70 3.56 -0.84 -6.57
N VAL A 71 4.55 0.06 -6.57
CA VAL A 71 5.60 0.07 -7.60
C VAL A 71 6.57 -1.12 -7.47
N ALA A 72 6.82 -1.62 -6.25
CA ALA A 72 7.66 -2.80 -6.03
C ALA A 72 7.06 -4.10 -6.64
N THR A 73 5.75 -4.16 -6.85
CA THR A 73 5.08 -5.29 -7.50
C THR A 73 5.62 -5.54 -8.91
N ALA A 74 6.03 -4.47 -9.61
CA ALA A 74 6.68 -4.58 -10.91
C ALA A 74 8.03 -5.30 -10.83
N HIS A 75 8.73 -5.21 -9.69
CA HIS A 75 10.00 -5.89 -9.46
C HIS A 75 9.81 -7.36 -9.10
N VAL A 76 8.90 -7.66 -8.17
CA VAL A 76 8.61 -9.02 -7.70
C VAL A 76 7.13 -9.15 -7.36
N HIS A 77 6.48 -10.14 -7.98
CA HIS A 77 5.05 -10.41 -7.85
C HIS A 77 4.59 -10.69 -6.40
N THR A 78 5.49 -11.14 -5.52
CA THR A 78 5.18 -11.39 -4.09
C THR A 78 4.80 -10.13 -3.33
N HIS A 79 5.16 -8.94 -3.83
CA HIS A 79 4.74 -7.66 -3.25
C HIS A 79 3.31 -7.24 -3.61
N ALA A 80 2.62 -7.97 -4.49
CA ALA A 80 1.31 -7.57 -5.03
C ALA A 80 0.24 -7.30 -3.96
N PHE A 81 0.32 -7.95 -2.80
CA PHE A 81 -0.63 -7.76 -1.69
C PHE A 81 -0.20 -6.72 -0.65
N GLY A 82 1.05 -6.26 -0.71
CA GLY A 82 1.57 -5.21 0.17
C GLY A 82 0.75 -3.92 0.14
N PRO A 83 0.34 -3.39 -1.04
CA PRO A 83 -0.49 -2.19 -1.12
C PRO A 83 -1.81 -2.33 -0.37
N SER A 84 -2.52 -3.44 -0.57
CA SER A 84 -3.79 -3.73 0.09
C SER A 84 -3.66 -3.81 1.60
N PHE A 85 -2.62 -4.49 2.09
CA PHE A 85 -2.34 -4.60 3.52
C PHE A 85 -2.07 -3.24 4.17
N TYR A 86 -1.20 -2.44 3.57
CA TYR A 86 -0.86 -1.14 4.14
C TYR A 86 -1.98 -0.10 3.97
N ALA A 87 -2.83 -0.22 2.95
CA ALA A 87 -4.03 0.59 2.84
C ALA A 87 -5.00 0.33 4.02
N LEU A 88 -5.21 -0.94 4.41
CA LEU A 88 -6.03 -1.26 5.59
C LEU A 88 -5.44 -0.67 6.87
N LYS A 89 -4.11 -0.75 7.05
CA LYS A 89 -3.44 -0.12 8.20
C LYS A 89 -3.56 1.41 8.18
N ALA A 90 -3.50 2.04 7.00
CA ALA A 90 -3.65 3.49 6.86
C ALA A 90 -5.05 3.93 7.29
N VAL A 91 -6.08 3.22 6.86
CA VAL A 91 -7.47 3.48 7.22
C VAL A 91 -7.70 3.28 8.72
N ALA A 92 -7.20 2.19 9.30
CA ALA A 92 -7.30 1.94 10.74
C ALA A 92 -6.63 3.02 11.60
N ALA A 93 -5.48 3.53 11.14
CA ALA A 93 -4.74 4.59 11.83
C ALA A 93 -5.35 5.98 11.64
N ALA A 94 -6.15 6.20 10.59
CA ALA A 94 -6.77 7.49 10.31
C ALA A 94 -7.98 7.77 11.21
N ASP A 95 -8.73 6.74 11.59
CA ASP A 95 -9.83 6.82 12.54
C ASP A 95 -9.83 5.60 13.48
N PRO A 96 -9.03 5.63 14.57
CA PRO A 96 -8.95 4.51 15.50
C PRO A 96 -10.28 4.14 16.17
N ALA A 97 -11.21 5.09 16.31
CA ALA A 97 -12.50 4.85 16.95
C ALA A 97 -13.43 3.98 16.07
N HIS A 98 -13.28 4.05 14.75
CA HIS A 98 -14.07 3.29 13.77
C HIS A 98 -13.22 2.31 12.95
N ALA A 99 -12.01 1.99 13.41
CA ALA A 99 -11.01 1.24 12.65
C ALA A 99 -11.56 -0.07 12.04
N GLU A 100 -12.33 -0.85 12.79
CA GLU A 100 -12.90 -2.11 12.31
C GLU A 100 -13.89 -1.90 11.15
N ALA A 101 -14.84 -0.96 11.33
CA ALA A 101 -15.83 -0.64 10.31
C ALA A 101 -15.17 -0.06 9.05
N ASP A 102 -14.15 0.78 9.22
CA ASP A 102 -13.46 1.46 8.15
C ASP A 102 -12.56 0.49 7.36
N MET A 103 -11.85 -0.40 8.07
CA MET A 103 -11.12 -1.50 7.46
C MET A 103 -12.04 -2.46 6.70
N ALA A 104 -13.23 -2.76 7.21
CA ALA A 104 -14.20 -3.61 6.53
C ALA A 104 -14.71 -2.97 5.22
N ARG A 105 -15.00 -1.66 5.24
CA ARG A 105 -15.36 -0.91 4.03
C ARG A 105 -14.23 -0.89 3.01
N GLU A 106 -13.01 -0.67 3.47
CA GLU A 106 -11.84 -0.66 2.58
C GLU A 106 -11.58 -2.04 1.97
N HIS A 107 -11.72 -3.08 2.77
CA HIS A 107 -11.56 -4.46 2.34
C HIS A 107 -12.60 -4.86 1.28
N ASP A 108 -13.88 -4.54 1.49
CA ASP A 108 -14.93 -4.77 0.50
C ASP A 108 -14.64 -4.02 -0.80
N TRP A 109 -14.25 -2.74 -0.72
CA TRP A 109 -13.86 -1.95 -1.88
C TRP A 109 -12.69 -2.56 -2.66
N GLN A 110 -11.66 -3.08 -1.96
CA GLN A 110 -10.53 -3.75 -2.58
C GLN A 110 -10.99 -5.02 -3.31
N SER A 111 -11.80 -5.85 -2.65
CA SER A 111 -12.26 -7.14 -3.19
C SER A 111 -13.02 -7.00 -4.52
N ARG A 112 -13.84 -5.95 -4.66
CA ARG A 112 -14.62 -5.64 -5.87
C ARG A 112 -13.76 -5.22 -7.06
N ARG A 113 -12.48 -4.87 -6.83
CA ARG A 113 -11.54 -4.39 -7.85
C ARG A 113 -10.51 -5.44 -8.27
N ILE A 114 -10.60 -6.64 -7.71
CA ILE A 114 -9.70 -7.73 -8.04
C ILE A 114 -10.19 -8.43 -9.32
N PRO A 115 -9.34 -8.56 -10.35
CA PRO A 115 -9.67 -9.35 -11.52
C PRO A 115 -10.05 -10.78 -11.14
N LYS A 116 -11.11 -11.33 -11.75
CA LYS A 116 -11.65 -12.67 -11.42
C LYS A 116 -10.56 -13.75 -11.35
N GLY A 117 -9.58 -13.71 -12.26
CA GLY A 117 -8.47 -14.67 -12.30
C GLY A 117 -7.51 -14.62 -11.10
N LEU A 118 -7.47 -13.52 -10.35
CA LEU A 118 -6.65 -13.36 -9.14
C LEU A 118 -7.41 -13.63 -7.84
N MET A 119 -8.73 -13.85 -7.91
CA MET A 119 -9.58 -14.02 -6.73
C MET A 119 -9.19 -15.23 -5.88
N LYS A 120 -8.72 -16.33 -6.50
CA LYS A 120 -8.21 -17.50 -5.77
C LYS A 120 -6.97 -17.14 -4.94
N ILE A 121 -5.98 -16.50 -5.57
CA ILE A 121 -4.71 -16.13 -4.91
C ILE A 121 -4.97 -15.10 -3.80
N TRP A 122 -5.89 -14.17 -4.04
CA TRP A 122 -6.34 -13.21 -3.03
C TRP A 122 -6.90 -13.89 -1.78
N ARG A 123 -7.85 -14.82 -1.93
CA ARG A 123 -8.43 -15.57 -0.80
C ARG A 123 -7.40 -16.39 -0.03
N GLU A 124 -6.46 -17.02 -0.74
CA GLU A 124 -5.34 -17.75 -0.10
C GLU A 124 -4.42 -16.81 0.68
N TRP A 125 -4.16 -15.61 0.17
CA TRP A 125 -3.41 -14.59 0.88
C TRP A 125 -4.15 -14.09 2.14
N GLU A 126 -5.45 -13.83 2.04
CA GLU A 126 -6.29 -13.43 3.18
C GLU A 126 -6.32 -14.48 4.28
N SER A 127 -6.51 -15.75 3.90
CA SER A 127 -6.52 -16.87 4.86
C SER A 127 -5.20 -16.97 5.61
N ARG A 128 -4.06 -16.78 4.92
CA ARG A 128 -2.73 -16.77 5.54
C ARG A 128 -2.56 -15.59 6.50
N ARG A 129 -3.05 -14.40 6.13
CA ARG A 129 -2.98 -13.21 6.97
C ARG A 129 -3.82 -13.35 8.24
N ASN A 130 -5.02 -13.90 8.13
CA ASN A 130 -5.92 -14.10 9.26
C ASN A 130 -5.54 -15.34 10.10
N SER A 131 -4.49 -16.06 9.73
CA SER A 131 -3.97 -17.19 10.51
C SER A 131 -3.16 -16.68 11.71
N PRO A 132 -3.26 -17.32 12.89
CA PRO A 132 -2.55 -16.91 14.12
C PRO A 132 -1.03 -16.71 13.95
N ALA A 133 -0.39 -17.42 13.02
CA ALA A 133 1.05 -17.35 12.76
C ALA A 133 1.52 -16.06 12.04
N ALA A 134 0.65 -15.37 11.29
CA ALA A 134 1.04 -14.19 10.51
C ALA A 134 1.12 -12.88 11.33
N ASN A 135 0.53 -12.86 12.52
CA ASN A 135 0.53 -11.69 13.41
C ASN A 135 1.86 -11.48 14.15
N ALA A 136 2.85 -12.38 14.00
CA ALA A 136 4.12 -12.33 14.71
C ALA A 136 5.25 -11.57 13.97
N HIS A 137 5.08 -11.24 12.68
CA HIS A 137 6.17 -10.70 11.84
C HIS A 137 5.93 -9.29 11.28
N ALA A 138 4.93 -8.56 11.78
CA ALA A 138 4.54 -7.25 11.26
C ALA A 138 4.90 -6.06 12.19
N SER A 139 5.99 -6.21 12.96
CA SER A 139 6.63 -5.16 13.78
C SER A 139 7.65 -4.37 12.95
#